data_AF-A0A815GH84-F1
#
_entry.id   AF-A0A815GH84-F1
#
_cell.length_a   1.000
_cell.length_b   1.000
_cell.length_c   1.000
_cell.angle_alpha   90.00
_cell.angle_beta   90.00
_cell.angle_gamma   90.00
#
_symmetry.space_group_name_H-M   'P 1'
#
loop_
_entity.id
_entity.type
_entity.pdbx_description
1 polymer ?
#
loop_
_entity_poly.entity_id
_entity_poly.type
_entity_poly.pdbx_seq_one_letter_code
_entity_poly.pdbx_strand_id
1 'polypeptide(L)'
;MHTDDDYVHYALAGLCNMSADKVNCKLIIEKNPTILICLVKCFFSTRLDIVLNSMVTLMFLCNHNEQEKNELIKRNEIRECLEKYSQSKDIRLSNMAKLFLQDYFR
;
A
#
# COMPACT_ATOMS: atom_id res chain seq x y z
N MET A 1 14.71 12.90 18.94
CA MET A 1 15.27 12.80 17.58
C MET A 1 14.36 11.84 16.81
N HIS A 2 13.94 12.19 15.59
CA HIS A 2 13.06 11.32 14.80
C HIS A 2 13.82 10.12 14.25
N THR A 3 13.15 8.98 14.16
CA THR A 3 13.67 7.75 13.55
C THR A 3 13.35 7.69 12.06
N ASP A 4 14.00 6.80 11.33
CA ASP A 4 13.70 6.54 9.91
C ASP A 4 12.22 6.14 9.72
N ASP A 5 11.69 5.33 10.64
CA ASP A 5 10.27 4.93 10.65
C ASP A 5 9.33 6.14 10.82
N ASP A 6 9.73 7.15 11.58
CA ASP A 6 8.91 8.36 11.73
C ASP A 6 8.86 9.14 10.41
N TYR A 7 9.98 9.26 9.70
CA TYR A 7 10.00 9.89 8.38
C TYR A 7 9.18 9.11 7.35
N VAL A 8 9.26 7.78 7.37
CA VAL A 8 8.42 6.91 6.51
C VAL A 8 6.94 7.12 6.83
N HIS A 9 6.59 7.16 8.12
CA HIS A 9 5.21 7.42 8.56
C HIS A 9 4.70 8.78 8.05
N TYR A 10 5.48 9.85 8.22
CA TYR A 10 5.11 11.19 7.75
C TYR A 10 4.98 11.26 6.22
N ALA A 11 5.91 10.64 5.49
CA ALA A 11 5.86 10.57 4.03
C ALA A 11 4.63 9.80 3.54
N LEU A 12 4.32 8.65 4.16
CA LEU A 12 3.14 7.85 3.84
C LEU A 12 1.84 8.61 4.12
N ALA A 13 1.74 9.32 5.25
CA ALA A 13 0.57 10.13 5.56
C ALA A 13 0.34 11.22 4.49
N GLY A 14 1.41 11.90 4.06
CA GLY A 14 1.35 12.87 2.96
C GLY A 14 0.94 12.24 1.63
N LEU A 15 1.58 11.13 1.25
CA LEU A 15 1.29 10.40 0.02
C LEU A 15 -0.14 9.86 -0.02
N CYS A 16 -0.63 9.29 1.08
CA CYS A 16 -1.99 8.78 1.20
C CYS A 16 -3.01 9.88 0.92
N ASN A 17 -2.84 11.03 1.58
CA ASN A 17 -3.73 12.18 1.40
C ASN A 17 -3.69 12.74 -0.03
N MET A 18 -2.51 12.84 -0.63
CA MET A 18 -2.38 13.29 -2.02
C MET A 18 -3.02 12.30 -3.00
N SER A 19 -2.92 11.00 -2.73
CA SER A 19 -3.47 9.93 -3.57
C SER A 19 -5.01 9.85 -3.54
N ALA A 20 -5.69 10.64 -2.70
CA ALA A 20 -7.14 10.78 -2.78
C ALA A 20 -7.59 11.51 -4.08
N ASP A 21 -6.69 12.27 -4.72
CA ASP A 21 -6.94 12.95 -5.99
C ASP A 21 -6.32 12.18 -7.17
N LYS A 22 -7.11 11.98 -8.23
CA LYS A 22 -6.71 11.19 -9.40
C LYS A 22 -5.57 11.83 -10.19
N VAL A 23 -5.50 13.17 -10.27
CA VAL A 23 -4.42 13.87 -10.98
C VAL A 23 -3.11 13.67 -10.24
N ASN A 24 -3.13 13.78 -8.91
CA ASN A 24 -1.98 13.51 -8.07
C ASN A 24 -1.51 12.06 -8.19
N CYS A 25 -2.42 11.08 -8.19
CA CYS A 25 -2.05 9.67 -8.39
C CYS A 25 -1.25 9.46 -9.68
N LYS A 26 -1.73 10.03 -10.78
CA LYS A 26 -1.06 9.95 -12.09
C LYS A 26 0.34 10.59 -12.03
N LEU A 27 0.45 11.80 -11.47
CA LEU A 27 1.72 12.51 -11.33
C LEU A 27 2.71 11.75 -10.43
N ILE A 28 2.25 11.18 -9.32
CA ILE A 28 3.10 10.40 -8.40
C ILE A 28 3.73 9.21 -9.13
N ILE A 29 2.93 8.44 -9.88
CA ILE A 29 3.41 7.28 -10.64
C ILE A 29 4.36 7.71 -11.76
N GLU A 30 3.98 8.71 -12.55
CA GLU A 30 4.80 9.20 -13.68
C GLU A 30 6.15 9.76 -13.24
N LYS A 31 6.20 10.47 -12.10
CA LYS A 31 7.42 11.07 -11.58
C LYS A 31 8.25 10.10 -10.73
N ASN A 32 7.63 9.07 -10.17
CA ASN A 32 8.27 8.11 -9.27
C ASN A 32 7.85 6.67 -9.60
N PRO A 33 8.36 6.07 -10.68
CA PRO A 33 7.95 4.73 -11.11
C PRO A 33 8.26 3.64 -10.08
N THR A 34 9.18 3.89 -9.14
CA THR A 34 9.53 2.95 -8.07
C THR A 34 8.62 3.02 -6.85
N ILE A 35 7.68 3.98 -6.79
CA ILE A 35 6.87 4.25 -5.59
C ILE A 35 6.10 3.03 -5.11
N LEU A 36 5.56 2.24 -6.05
CA LEU A 36 4.76 1.05 -5.73
C LEU A 36 5.62 -0.02 -5.04
N ILE A 37 6.86 -0.21 -5.49
CA ILE A 37 7.81 -1.13 -4.86
C ILE A 37 8.13 -0.66 -3.43
N CYS A 38 8.29 0.65 -3.21
CA CYS A 38 8.51 1.20 -1.88
C CYS A 38 7.30 0.98 -0.95
N LEU A 39 6.07 1.16 -1.46
CA LEU A 39 4.85 0.90 -0.70
C LEU A 39 4.72 -0.58 -0.32
N VAL A 40 5.03 -1.49 -1.24
CA VAL A 40 5.03 -2.94 -0.95
C VAL A 40 6.06 -3.30 0.13
N LYS A 41 7.26 -2.70 0.12
CA LYS A 41 8.25 -2.92 1.19
C LYS A 41 7.71 -2.51 2.56
N CYS A 42 6.87 -1.46 2.62
CA CYS A 42 6.25 -0.99 3.86
C CYS A 42 5.25 -1.99 4.46
N PHE A 43 4.77 -2.97 3.69
CA PHE A 43 3.90 -4.03 4.22
C PHE A 43 4.63 -4.87 5.27
N PHE A 44 5.95 -4.96 5.20
CA PHE A 44 6.77 -5.77 6.10
C PHE A 44 7.31 -4.98 7.30
N SER A 45 6.83 -3.75 7.52
CA SER A 45 7.20 -2.96 8.70
C SER A 45 6.65 -3.61 9.98
N THR A 46 7.37 -3.45 11.08
CA THR A 46 6.90 -3.82 12.43
C THR A 46 5.85 -2.84 12.96
N ARG A 47 5.70 -1.68 12.31
CA ARG A 47 4.79 -0.61 12.68
C ARG A 47 3.48 -0.71 11.91
N LEU A 48 2.40 -0.99 12.63
CA LEU A 48 1.09 -1.24 12.05
C LEU A 48 0.52 -0.05 11.25
N ASP A 49 0.78 1.18 11.70
CA ASP A 49 0.38 2.41 11.01
C ASP A 49 1.04 2.54 9.64
N ILE A 50 2.33 2.19 9.51
CA ILE A 50 3.06 2.13 8.23
C ILE A 50 2.45 1.07 7.31
N VAL A 51 2.16 -0.12 7.84
CA VAL A 51 1.54 -1.22 7.06
C VAL A 51 0.17 -0.79 6.54
N LEU A 52 -0.72 -0.29 7.41
CA LEU A 52 -2.07 0.12 7.00
C LEU A 52 -2.05 1.28 6.00
N ASN A 53 -1.26 2.33 6.26
CA ASN A 53 -1.21 3.49 5.36
C ASN A 53 -0.61 3.14 4.00
N SER A 54 0.39 2.25 3.97
CA SER A 54 0.95 1.79 2.70
C SER A 54 -0.04 0.96 1.87
N MET A 55 -0.84 0.08 2.50
CA MET A 55 -1.91 -0.65 1.82
C MET A 55 -2.93 0.30 1.20
N VAL A 56 -3.45 1.25 1.98
CA VAL A 56 -4.46 2.22 1.49
C VAL A 56 -3.90 3.08 0.36
N THR A 57 -2.68 3.61 0.53
CA THR A 57 -2.03 4.42 -0.50
C THR A 57 -1.86 3.63 -1.80
N LEU A 58 -1.46 2.36 -1.70
CA LEU A 58 -1.29 1.49 -2.86
C LEU A 58 -2.63 1.23 -3.57
N MET A 59 -3.71 1.02 -2.82
CA MET A 59 -5.05 0.88 -3.41
C MET A 59 -5.47 2.12 -4.19
N PHE A 60 -5.24 3.33 -3.65
CA PHE A 60 -5.54 4.58 -4.36
C PHE A 60 -4.73 4.75 -5.64
N LEU A 61 -3.42 4.44 -5.60
CA LEU A 61 -2.56 4.55 -6.78
C LEU A 61 -2.92 3.51 -7.86
N CYS A 62 -3.16 2.26 -7.47
CA CYS A 62 -3.47 1.18 -8.41
C CYS A 62 -4.89 1.29 -9.02
N ASN A 63 -5.85 1.92 -8.34
CA ASN A 63 -7.19 2.15 -8.89
C ASN A 63 -7.20 3.05 -10.14
N HIS A 64 -6.12 3.78 -10.39
CA HIS A 64 -6.01 4.67 -11.53
C HIS A 64 -5.00 4.18 -12.59
N ASN A 65 -4.39 3.01 -12.40
CA ASN A 65 -3.43 2.44 -13.33
C ASN A 65 -3.51 0.90 -13.38
N GLU A 66 -4.19 0.40 -14.42
CA GLU A 66 -4.42 -1.03 -14.62
C GLU A 66 -3.15 -1.83 -14.92
N GLN A 67 -2.15 -1.22 -15.58
CA GLN A 67 -0.87 -1.88 -15.83
C GLN A 67 -0.14 -2.16 -14.50
N GLU A 68 -0.07 -1.17 -13.62
CA GLU A 68 0.57 -1.32 -12.33
C GLU A 68 -0.20 -2.28 -11.41
N LYS A 69 -1.53 -2.23 -11.47
CA LYS A 69 -2.39 -3.23 -10.84
C LYS A 69 -1.99 -4.65 -11.29
N ASN A 70 -1.82 -4.86 -12.59
CA ASN A 70 -1.46 -6.16 -13.16
C ASN A 70 -0.06 -6.63 -12.79
N GLU A 71 0.91 -5.73 -12.59
CA GLU A 71 2.24 -6.09 -12.10
C GLU A 71 2.24 -6.44 -10.61
N LEU A 72 1.43 -5.75 -9.81
CA LEU A 72 1.26 -6.05 -8.39
C LEU A 72 0.71 -7.46 -8.18
N ILE A 73 -0.34 -7.84 -8.91
CA ILE A 73 -1.06 -9.12 -8.71
C ILE A 73 -0.23 -10.34 -9.10
N LYS A 74 0.84 -10.17 -9.90
CA LYS A 74 1.78 -11.24 -10.26
C LYS A 74 2.73 -11.62 -9.13
N ARG A 75 2.82 -10.80 -8.08
CA ARG A 75 3.75 -11.00 -6.95
C ARG A 75 3.10 -11.86 -5.86
N ASN A 76 3.37 -13.16 -5.90
CA ASN A 76 2.84 -14.12 -4.94
C ASN A 76 3.19 -13.76 -3.49
N GLU A 77 4.36 -13.16 -3.24
CA GLU A 77 4.79 -12.75 -1.91
C GLU A 77 3.86 -11.71 -1.28
N ILE A 78 3.25 -10.85 -2.11
CA ILE A 78 2.26 -9.86 -1.65
C ILE A 78 0.97 -10.57 -1.26
N ARG A 79 0.50 -11.49 -2.12
CA ARG A 79 -0.70 -12.27 -1.87
C ARG A 79 -0.60 -13.07 -0.57
N GLU A 80 0.49 -13.80 -0.37
CA GLU A 80 0.72 -14.59 0.84
C GLU A 80 0.76 -13.72 2.10
N CYS A 81 1.41 -12.55 2.01
CA CYS A 81 1.44 -11.59 3.11
C CYS A 81 0.04 -11.09 3.46
N LEU A 82 -0.76 -10.71 2.45
CA LEU A 82 -2.15 -10.28 2.62
C LEU A 82 -3.03 -11.40 3.18
N GLU A 83 -2.87 -12.64 2.71
CA GLU A 83 -3.61 -13.80 3.22
C GLU A 83 -3.30 -14.03 4.71
N LYS A 84 -2.03 -13.91 5.11
CA LYS A 84 -1.63 -13.94 6.53
C LYS A 84 -2.25 -12.80 7.32
N TYR A 85 -2.21 -11.57 6.81
CA TYR A 85 -2.80 -10.40 7.48
C TYR A 85 -4.30 -10.47 7.60
N SER A 86 -4.99 -11.09 6.64
CA SER A 86 -6.43 -11.32 6.68
C SER A 86 -6.88 -12.15 7.89
N GLN A 87 -5.97 -12.95 8.47
CA GLN A 87 -6.20 -13.79 9.64
C GLN A 87 -5.70 -13.15 10.95
N SER A 88 -5.19 -11.91 10.91
CA SER A 88 -4.72 -11.20 12.09
C SER A 88 -5.84 -10.99 13.12
N LYS A 89 -5.47 -11.00 14.42
CA LYS A 89 -6.37 -10.60 15.52
C LYS A 89 -6.63 -9.09 15.54
N ASP A 90 -5.75 -8.28 14.93
CA ASP A 90 -6.01 -6.85 14.76
C ASP A 90 -7.05 -6.68 13.65
N ILE A 91 -8.23 -6.21 14.03
CA ILE A 91 -9.40 -6.08 13.15
C ILE A 91 -9.11 -5.12 11.99
N ARG A 92 -8.35 -4.05 12.21
CA ARG A 92 -8.04 -3.08 11.15
C ARG A 92 -7.15 -3.72 10.09
N LEU A 93 -6.11 -4.44 10.53
CA LEU A 93 -5.23 -5.16 9.62
C LEU A 93 -5.96 -6.27 8.86
N SER A 94 -6.75 -7.08 9.57
CA SER A 94 -7.54 -8.16 8.97
C SER A 94 -8.51 -7.63 7.92
N ASN A 95 -9.27 -6.58 8.24
CA ASN A 95 -10.25 -6.01 7.32
C ASN A 95 -9.58 -5.38 6.10
N MET A 96 -8.49 -4.61 6.31
CA MET A 96 -7.77 -3.99 5.21
C MET A 96 -7.19 -5.03 4.25
N ALA A 97 -6.59 -6.10 4.78
CA ALA A 97 -6.05 -7.18 3.96
C ALA A 97 -7.14 -7.93 3.19
N LYS A 98 -8.30 -8.18 3.80
CA LYS A 98 -9.46 -8.80 3.11
C LYS A 98 -9.97 -7.94 1.96
N LEU A 99 -10.10 -6.63 2.18
CA LEU A 99 -10.51 -5.69 1.14
C LEU A 99 -9.50 -5.68 -0.01
N PHE A 100 -8.20 -5.61 0.30
CA PHE A 100 -7.15 -5.67 -0.71
C PHE A 100 -7.22 -6.97 -1.53
N LEU A 101 -7.30 -8.13 -0.87
CA LEU A 101 -7.41 -9.41 -1.58
C LEU A 101 -8.64 -9.46 -2.48
N GLN A 102 -9.78 -8.96 -2.02
CA GLN A 102 -11.02 -8.94 -2.78
C GLN A 102 -10.95 -8.06 -4.04
N ASP A 103 -10.33 -6.89 -3.96
CA ASP A 103 -10.32 -5.91 -5.06
C ASP A 103 -9.24 -6.18 -6.12
N TYR A 104 -8.19 -6.93 -5.75
CA TYR A 104 -6.99 -7.11 -6.57
C TYR A 104 -6.67 -8.56 -6.92
N PHE A 105 -6.99 -9.54 -6.06
CA PHE A 105 -6.52 -10.93 -6.22
C PHE A 105 -7.64 -11.96 -6.41
N ARG A 106 -8.86 -11.51 -6.70
CA ARG A 106 -10.04 -12.36 -6.85
C ARG A 106 -10.36 -12.68 -8.30
#